data_AF-A0A9D5HE72-F1
#
_entry.id   AF-A0A9D5HE72-F1
#
_cell.length_a   1.000
_cell.length_b   1.000
_cell.length_c   1.000
_cell.angle_alpha   90.00
_cell.angle_beta   90.00
_cell.angle_gamma   90.00
#
_symmetry.space_group_name_H-M   'P 1'
#
loop_
_entity.id
_entity.type
_entity.pdbx_description
1 polymer ?
#
loop_
_entity_poly.entity_id
_entity_poly.type
_entity_poly.pdbx_seq_one_letter_code
_entity_poly.pdbx_strand_id
1 'polypeptide(L)'
;MPRDEILAKIKRGCNLWSQVIPVNFIEAKNTNTAHIKIGFDAFEDSRMAYVHIPRYFPADMHINAERDWVKNPDFDLEETIAHEMGHVLGLKHSLDEGALMYSDNVPNRIKGLSPEDIKNAQAIYGVRVVPTTIGKRRNTKFSCIKNSLICYAPDTDIEFEDEKQQQLRYKI
;
A
#
# COMPACT_ATOMS: atom_id res chain seq x y z
N MET A 1 13.35 -10.18 5.26
CA MET A 1 12.40 -10.62 4.21
C MET A 1 13.07 -10.42 2.86
N PRO A 2 13.01 -11.36 1.91
CA PRO A 2 13.58 -11.16 0.57
C PRO A 2 12.88 -10.04 -0.21
N ARG A 3 13.61 -9.34 -1.09
CA ARG A 3 13.09 -8.21 -1.89
C ARG A 3 11.84 -8.56 -2.69
N ASP A 4 11.81 -9.73 -3.33
CA ASP A 4 10.66 -10.16 -4.12
C ASP A 4 9.39 -10.38 -3.28
N GLU A 5 9.56 -10.83 -2.04
CA GLU A 5 8.44 -10.98 -1.10
C GLU A 5 7.91 -9.61 -0.66
N ILE A 6 8.80 -8.65 -0.39
CA ILE A 6 8.43 -7.26 -0.08
C ILE A 6 7.64 -6.67 -1.25
N LEU A 7 8.15 -6.78 -2.49
CA LEU A 7 7.47 -6.29 -3.68
C LEU A 7 6.11 -6.95 -3.90
N ALA A 8 6.01 -8.26 -3.66
CA ALA A 8 4.75 -8.98 -3.77
C ALA A 8 3.73 -8.49 -2.73
N LYS A 9 4.15 -8.21 -1.50
CA LYS A 9 3.29 -7.63 -0.44
C LYS A 9 2.86 -6.21 -0.79
N ILE A 10 3.76 -5.35 -1.26
CA ILE A 10 3.44 -4.01 -1.77
C ILE A 10 2.38 -4.10 -2.87
N LYS A 11 2.61 -4.97 -3.86
CA LYS A 11 1.68 -5.14 -4.98
C LYS A 11 0.30 -5.61 -4.51
N ARG A 12 0.22 -6.52 -3.54
CA ARG A 12 -1.06 -7.00 -3.00
C ARG A 12 -1.76 -5.92 -2.17
N GLY A 13 -1.06 -5.24 -1.28
CA GLY A 13 -1.60 -4.14 -0.47
C GLY A 13 -2.18 -3.01 -1.33
N CYS A 14 -1.47 -2.59 -2.38
CA CYS A 14 -2.00 -1.62 -3.34
C CYS A 14 -3.22 -2.18 -4.10
N ASN A 15 -3.15 -3.42 -4.59
CA ASN A 15 -4.20 -3.99 -5.42
C ASN A 15 -5.46 -4.40 -4.66
N LEU A 16 -5.45 -4.41 -3.32
CA LEU A 16 -6.65 -4.65 -2.52
C LEU A 16 -7.74 -3.63 -2.86
N TRP A 17 -7.39 -2.34 -2.90
CA TRP A 17 -8.29 -1.25 -3.27
C TRP A 17 -8.72 -1.32 -4.75
N SER A 18 -7.81 -1.71 -5.65
CA SER A 18 -8.13 -1.91 -7.08
C SER A 18 -9.26 -2.93 -7.29
N GLN A 19 -9.61 -3.78 -6.33
CA GLN A 19 -10.72 -4.72 -6.50
C GLN A 19 -12.09 -4.04 -6.40
N VAL A 20 -12.20 -2.94 -5.66
CA VAL A 20 -13.49 -2.35 -5.27
C VAL A 20 -13.74 -0.95 -5.83
N ILE A 21 -12.69 -0.22 -6.21
CA ILE A 21 -12.75 1.11 -6.84
C ILE A 21 -12.09 1.12 -8.23
N PRO A 22 -12.50 2.00 -9.17
CA PRO A 22 -11.97 2.03 -10.54
C PRO A 22 -10.58 2.69 -10.66
N VAL A 23 -9.73 2.55 -9.64
CA VAL A 23 -8.33 3.01 -9.60
C VAL A 23 -7.40 1.82 -9.77
N ASN A 24 -6.42 1.91 -10.67
CA ASN A 24 -5.41 0.87 -10.84
C ASN A 24 -4.06 1.33 -10.29
N PHE A 25 -3.37 0.44 -9.57
CA PHE A 25 -2.00 0.66 -9.15
C PHE A 25 -1.04 -0.08 -10.08
N ILE A 26 -0.06 0.63 -10.61
CA ILE A 26 0.92 0.09 -11.56
C ILE A 26 2.31 0.42 -11.03
N GLU A 27 3.21 -0.56 -11.08
CA GLU A 27 4.60 -0.36 -10.72
C GLU A 27 5.28 0.63 -11.70
N ALA A 28 5.93 1.66 -11.16
CA ALA A 28 6.69 2.62 -11.93
C ALA A 28 8.00 2.02 -12.42
N LYS A 29 8.52 2.56 -13.53
CA LYS A 29 9.87 2.22 -13.99
C LYS A 29 10.98 2.86 -13.14
N ASN A 30 10.68 3.97 -12.45
CA ASN A 30 11.59 4.68 -11.56
C ASN A 30 10.83 5.65 -10.64
N THR A 31 11.49 6.12 -9.58
CA THR A 31 10.99 7.10 -8.60
C THR A 31 10.43 8.38 -9.22
N ASN A 32 11.04 8.89 -10.29
CA ASN A 32 10.73 10.21 -10.85
C ASN A 32 9.35 10.27 -11.53
N THR A 33 8.80 9.10 -11.87
CA THR A 33 7.49 8.98 -12.52
C THR A 33 6.41 8.43 -11.60
N ALA A 34 6.78 8.12 -10.36
CA ALA A 34 5.87 7.54 -9.38
C ALA A 34 4.97 8.61 -8.76
N HIS A 35 3.67 8.32 -8.70
CA HIS A 35 2.73 9.10 -7.89
C HIS A 35 2.85 8.72 -6.41
N ILE A 36 3.21 7.48 -6.10
CA ILE A 36 3.36 6.97 -4.73
C ILE A 36 4.75 6.38 -4.61
N LYS A 37 5.53 6.88 -3.67
CA LYS A 37 6.87 6.37 -3.34
C LYS A 37 6.80 5.65 -2.00
N ILE A 38 7.40 4.47 -1.91
CA ILE A 38 7.33 3.62 -0.71
C ILE A 38 8.75 3.33 -0.22
N GLY A 39 9.16 3.99 0.86
CA GLY A 39 10.47 3.82 1.49
C GLY A 39 10.39 3.03 2.80
N PHE A 40 11.51 2.46 3.21
CA PHE A 40 11.72 1.96 4.57
C PHE A 40 12.68 2.91 5.26
N ASP A 41 12.24 3.49 6.38
CA ASP A 41 12.99 4.50 7.13
C ASP A 41 13.07 4.07 8.59
N ALA A 42 14.22 4.32 9.22
CA ALA A 42 14.38 4.07 10.66
C ALA A 42 13.72 5.20 11.45
N PHE A 43 12.77 4.87 12.31
CA PHE A 43 12.22 5.79 13.30
C PHE A 43 11.83 5.08 14.59
N GLU A 44 12.20 5.69 15.72
CA GLU A 44 12.19 5.05 17.05
C GLU A 44 10.82 5.04 17.76
N ASP A 45 9.81 5.73 17.23
CA ASP A 45 8.48 5.77 17.87
C ASP A 45 7.64 4.51 17.59
N SER A 46 6.41 4.48 18.11
CA SER A 46 5.51 3.33 18.03
C SER A 46 4.82 3.13 16.67
N ARG A 47 5.01 4.03 15.70
CA ARG A 47 4.35 3.94 14.39
C ARG A 47 4.90 2.76 13.58
N MET A 48 4.02 2.19 12.76
CA MET A 48 4.35 1.11 11.82
C MET A 48 4.70 1.67 10.45
N ALA A 49 3.96 2.69 10.03
CA ALA A 49 4.18 3.47 8.84
C ALA A 49 3.51 4.84 8.99
N TYR A 50 3.74 5.71 8.02
CA TYR A 50 2.91 6.88 7.79
C TYR A 50 3.00 7.32 6.32
N VAL A 51 2.02 8.10 5.87
CA VAL A 51 2.05 8.74 4.55
C VAL A 51 2.11 10.26 4.70
N HIS A 52 3.06 10.87 3.98
CA HIS A 52 3.07 12.29 3.70
C HIS A 52 2.46 12.55 2.32
N ILE A 53 1.36 13.29 2.26
CA ILE A 53 0.74 13.74 1.01
C ILE A 53 0.90 15.27 0.94
N PRO A 54 1.80 15.80 0.09
CA PRO A 54 1.87 17.23 -0.17
C PRO A 54 0.60 17.72 -0.88
N ARG A 55 0.49 19.03 -1.13
CA ARG A 55 -0.63 19.60 -1.91
C ARG A 55 -0.81 18.94 -3.29
N TYR A 56 0.26 18.37 -3.85
CA TYR A 56 0.27 17.59 -5.09
C TYR A 56 1.16 16.36 -4.92
N PHE A 57 0.97 15.36 -5.78
CA PHE A 57 1.85 14.19 -5.84
C PHE A 57 3.32 14.56 -6.14
N PRO A 58 4.29 13.73 -5.70
CA PRO A 58 4.12 12.39 -5.14
C PRO A 58 3.67 12.34 -3.68
N ALA A 59 3.02 11.25 -3.29
CA ALA A 59 2.78 10.87 -1.92
C ALA A 59 3.95 9.97 -1.49
N ASP A 60 4.49 10.23 -0.30
CA ASP A 60 5.62 9.51 0.25
C ASP A 60 5.13 8.66 1.42
N MET A 61 5.15 7.34 1.24
CA MET A 61 4.88 6.36 2.29
C MET A 61 6.21 5.94 2.92
N HIS A 62 6.27 6.01 4.25
CA HIS A 62 7.42 5.63 5.05
C HIS A 62 7.04 4.43 5.92
N ILE A 63 7.67 3.29 5.69
CA ILE A 63 7.51 2.06 6.49
C ILE A 63 8.62 2.02 7.56
N ASN A 64 8.27 1.69 8.80
CA ASN A 64 9.26 1.64 9.88
C ASN A 64 10.24 0.47 9.70
N ALA A 65 11.50 0.77 9.42
CA ALA A 65 12.56 -0.22 9.28
C ALA A 65 12.94 -0.91 10.61
N GLU A 66 12.62 -0.30 11.76
CA GLU A 66 12.92 -0.83 13.10
C GLU A 66 11.93 -1.93 13.55
N ARG A 67 10.90 -2.22 12.75
CA ARG A 67 9.91 -3.27 13.05
C ARG A 67 10.35 -4.62 12.51
N ASP A 68 10.12 -5.67 13.30
CA ASP A 68 10.38 -7.04 12.85
C ASP A 68 9.20 -7.58 12.03
N TRP A 69 9.13 -7.18 10.75
CA TRP A 69 8.12 -7.58 9.77
C TRP A 69 8.10 -9.08 9.42
N VAL A 70 9.03 -9.86 9.97
CA VAL A 70 9.17 -11.30 9.67
C VAL A 70 8.83 -12.15 10.89
N LYS A 71 9.39 -11.81 12.06
CA LYS A 71 9.24 -12.64 13.26
C LYS A 71 8.14 -12.18 14.18
N ASN A 72 7.72 -10.91 14.12
CA ASN A 72 6.63 -10.43 14.95
C ASN A 72 5.28 -10.67 14.25
N PRO A 73 4.43 -11.58 14.75
CA PRO A 73 3.13 -11.86 14.14
C PRO A 73 2.14 -10.70 14.22
N ASP A 74 2.39 -9.70 15.07
CA ASP A 74 1.54 -8.52 15.21
C ASP A 74 1.77 -7.50 14.07
N PHE A 75 2.82 -7.70 13.26
CA PHE A 75 3.23 -6.79 12.20
C PHE A 75 3.09 -7.45 10.82
N ASP A 76 2.02 -7.13 10.08
CA ASP A 76 1.85 -7.58 8.69
C ASP A 76 2.09 -6.42 7.71
N LEU A 77 3.23 -6.49 7.01
CA LEU A 77 3.63 -5.48 6.02
C LEU A 77 2.56 -5.25 4.93
N GLU A 78 1.86 -6.31 4.50
CA GLU A 78 0.83 -6.17 3.46
C GLU A 78 -0.39 -5.39 3.95
N GLU A 79 -0.81 -5.65 5.19
CA GLU A 79 -1.91 -4.95 5.84
C GLU A 79 -1.55 -3.50 6.12
N THR A 80 -0.34 -3.24 6.65
CA THR A 80 0.16 -1.87 6.84
C THR A 80 0.18 -1.09 5.53
N ILE A 81 0.69 -1.67 4.44
CA ILE A 81 0.69 -1.00 3.14
C ILE A 81 -0.74 -0.73 2.66
N ALA A 82 -1.66 -1.69 2.84
CA ALA A 82 -3.05 -1.50 2.45
C ALA A 82 -3.72 -0.36 3.25
N HIS A 83 -3.45 -0.25 4.55
CA HIS A 83 -3.92 0.83 5.42
C HIS A 83 -3.41 2.20 4.91
N GLU A 84 -2.09 2.33 4.72
CA GLU A 84 -1.49 3.57 4.22
C GLU A 84 -1.99 3.95 2.81
N MET A 85 -2.35 2.96 1.98
CA MET A 85 -3.02 3.22 0.70
C MET A 85 -4.42 3.79 0.85
N GLY A 86 -5.15 3.46 1.91
CA GLY A 86 -6.38 4.15 2.23
C GLY A 86 -6.17 5.65 2.46
N HIS A 87 -5.10 6.03 3.17
CA HIS A 87 -4.73 7.45 3.34
C HIS A 87 -4.37 8.13 2.03
N VAL A 88 -3.59 7.48 1.16
CA VAL A 88 -3.30 8.01 -0.20
C VAL A 88 -4.58 8.19 -1.03
N LEU A 89 -5.57 7.32 -0.83
CA LEU A 89 -6.89 7.42 -1.45
C LEU A 89 -7.81 8.44 -0.75
N GLY A 90 -7.34 9.15 0.26
CA GLY A 90 -8.08 10.20 0.97
C GLY A 90 -9.00 9.70 2.08
N LEU A 91 -8.87 8.43 2.50
CA LEU A 91 -9.59 7.89 3.65
C LEU A 91 -8.94 8.37 4.97
N LYS A 92 -9.79 8.58 5.96
CA LYS A 92 -9.38 8.84 7.35
C LYS A 92 -9.47 7.55 8.15
N HIS A 93 -8.91 7.57 9.36
CA HIS A 93 -9.10 6.45 10.27
C HIS A 93 -10.59 6.18 10.53
N SER A 94 -10.94 4.90 10.63
CA SER A 94 -12.22 4.44 11.15
C SER A 94 -12.15 4.28 12.67
N LEU A 95 -13.32 4.33 13.31
CA LEU A 95 -13.50 3.95 14.72
C LEU A 95 -13.96 2.50 14.88
N ASP A 96 -14.39 1.86 13.77
CA ASP A 96 -14.65 0.43 13.78
C ASP A 96 -13.30 -0.27 13.85
N GLU A 97 -13.04 -0.94 14.97
CA GLU A 97 -11.87 -1.77 15.11
C GLU A 97 -11.78 -2.70 13.87
N GLY A 98 -12.91 -3.28 13.43
CA GLY A 98 -13.01 -4.23 12.32
C GLY A 98 -12.52 -3.72 10.95
N ALA A 99 -12.31 -2.41 10.79
CA ALA A 99 -11.90 -1.80 9.54
C ALA A 99 -10.40 -1.91 9.32
N LEU A 100 -9.99 -2.05 8.05
CA LEU A 100 -8.59 -1.90 7.66
C LEU A 100 -8.07 -0.51 8.05
N MET A 101 -8.92 0.52 7.95
CA MET A 101 -8.58 1.89 8.33
C MET A 101 -8.66 2.18 9.84
N TYR A 102 -8.77 1.19 10.73
CA TYR A 102 -8.72 1.44 12.17
C TYR A 102 -7.35 1.98 12.60
N SER A 103 -7.31 2.96 13.51
CA SER A 103 -6.07 3.72 13.80
C SER A 103 -5.00 2.95 14.57
N ASP A 104 -5.39 1.91 15.30
CA ASP A 104 -4.46 1.17 16.15
C ASP A 104 -4.19 -0.23 15.57
N ASN A 105 -2.97 -0.73 15.79
CA ASN A 105 -2.64 -2.10 15.41
C ASN A 105 -3.38 -3.08 16.33
N VAL A 106 -4.18 -3.95 15.73
CA VAL A 106 -4.83 -5.05 16.45
C VAL A 106 -4.18 -6.35 15.99
N PRO A 107 -3.50 -7.08 16.88
CA PRO A 107 -2.89 -8.38 16.55
C PRO A 107 -3.90 -9.36 15.94
N ASN A 108 -3.44 -10.14 14.95
CA ASN A 108 -4.22 -11.21 14.31
C ASN A 108 -5.50 -10.76 13.59
N ARG A 109 -5.54 -9.55 13.01
CA ARG A 109 -6.75 -9.00 12.40
C ARG A 109 -6.90 -9.19 10.88
N ILE A 110 -7.96 -8.59 10.35
CA ILE A 110 -8.54 -8.86 9.03
C ILE A 110 -7.63 -8.26 7.94
N LYS A 111 -7.05 -9.14 7.13
CA LYS A 111 -6.17 -8.80 5.99
C LYS A 111 -6.90 -8.20 4.78
N GLY A 112 -8.08 -7.61 4.95
CA GLY A 112 -8.99 -7.27 3.87
C GLY A 112 -9.86 -6.06 4.18
N LEU A 113 -10.50 -5.54 3.13
CA LEU A 113 -11.37 -4.36 3.27
C LEU A 113 -12.67 -4.72 3.99
N SER A 114 -12.99 -3.97 5.04
CA SER A 114 -14.31 -4.03 5.66
C SER A 114 -15.37 -3.40 4.77
N PRO A 115 -16.67 -3.66 5.03
CA PRO A 115 -17.75 -2.96 4.34
C PRO A 115 -17.67 -1.43 4.45
N GLU A 116 -17.18 -0.90 5.57
CA GLU A 116 -16.98 0.53 5.77
C GLU A 116 -15.86 1.08 4.87
N ASP A 117 -14.72 0.40 4.82
CA ASP A 117 -13.60 0.76 3.95
C ASP A 117 -14.05 0.84 2.48
N ILE A 118 -14.76 -0.19 2.01
CA ILE A 118 -15.29 -0.26 0.65
C ILE A 118 -16.25 0.90 0.37
N LYS A 119 -17.21 1.12 1.27
CA LYS A 119 -18.22 2.19 1.12
C LYS A 119 -17.56 3.56 1.06
N ASN A 120 -16.59 3.83 1.93
CA ASN A 120 -15.92 5.12 2.01
C ASN A 120 -15.04 5.36 0.77
N ALA A 121 -14.31 4.34 0.29
CA ALA A 121 -13.53 4.44 -0.94
C ALA A 121 -14.41 4.67 -2.17
N GLN A 122 -15.53 3.92 -2.28
CA GLN A 122 -16.47 4.06 -3.40
C GLN A 122 -17.24 5.39 -3.38
N ALA A 123 -17.38 6.04 -2.23
CA ALA A 123 -17.95 7.40 -2.15
C ALA A 123 -17.06 8.44 -2.86
N ILE A 124 -15.74 8.21 -2.90
CA ILE A 124 -14.78 9.11 -3.56
C ILE A 124 -14.61 8.74 -5.04
N TYR A 125 -14.41 7.46 -5.33
CA TYR A 125 -13.98 6.99 -6.66
C TYR A 125 -15.06 6.29 -7.48
N GLY A 126 -16.21 5.98 -6.87
CA GLY A 126 -17.24 5.12 -7.45
C GLY A 126 -16.91 3.63 -7.37
N VAL A 127 -17.86 2.80 -7.80
CA VAL A 127 -17.73 1.34 -7.82
C VAL A 127 -16.93 0.90 -9.04
N ARG A 128 -16.04 -0.09 -8.87
CA ARG A 128 -15.42 -0.77 -10.02
C ARG A 128 -16.46 -1.57 -10.79
N VAL A 129 -16.73 -1.17 -12.03
CA VAL A 129 -17.50 -1.98 -12.97
C VAL A 129 -16.54 -2.89 -13.73
N VAL A 130 -16.52 -4.19 -13.41
CA VAL A 130 -15.86 -5.18 -14.25
C VAL A 130 -16.79 -5.42 -15.44
N PRO A 131 -16.37 -5.16 -16.70
CA PRO A 131 -17.24 -5.41 -17.84
C PRO A 131 -17.50 -6.91 -17.95
N THR A 132 -18.66 -7.37 -17.48
CA THR A 132 -19.17 -8.70 -17.79
C THR A 132 -19.50 -8.68 -19.28
N THR A 133 -18.86 -9.53 -20.08
CA THR A 133 -19.08 -9.61 -21.52
C THR A 133 -20.57 -9.71 -21.84
N ILE A 134 -21.14 -8.67 -22.47
CA ILE A 134 -21.97 -8.66 -23.69
C ILE A 134 -22.35 -7.18 -23.97
N GLY A 135 -21.90 -6.65 -25.11
CA GLY A 135 -22.30 -5.33 -25.60
C GLY A 135 -21.22 -4.64 -26.41
N LYS A 136 -21.43 -4.58 -27.73
CA LYS A 136 -20.51 -4.03 -28.76
C LYS A 136 -19.72 -2.80 -28.30
N ARG A 137 -18.39 -2.89 -28.40
CA ARG A 137 -17.45 -1.77 -28.20
C ARG A 137 -17.87 -0.57 -29.05
N ARG A 138 -18.16 0.56 -28.41
CA ARG A 138 -18.09 1.87 -29.08
C ARG A 138 -16.64 2.34 -29.02
N ASN A 139 -16.07 2.68 -30.16
CA ASN A 139 -14.77 3.32 -30.28
C ASN A 139 -14.83 4.69 -29.60
N THR A 140 -14.30 4.80 -28.38
CA THR A 140 -13.98 6.09 -27.75
C THR A 140 -12.47 6.21 -27.63
N LYS A 141 -11.90 7.00 -28.54
CA LYS A 141 -10.50 7.39 -28.58
C LYS A 141 -10.32 8.58 -27.64
N PHE A 142 -9.94 8.38 -26.37
CA PHE A 142 -9.51 9.42 -25.41
C PHE A 142 -8.52 8.77 -24.41
N SER A 143 -7.26 9.21 -24.33
CA SER A 143 -6.70 10.45 -23.74
C SER A 143 -6.38 10.24 -22.25
N CYS A 144 -5.08 10.28 -21.92
CA CYS A 144 -4.39 10.17 -20.62
C CYS A 144 -5.09 9.35 -19.51
N ILE A 145 -4.42 8.31 -18.99
CA ILE A 145 -4.96 7.38 -18.00
C ILE A 145 -5.35 8.12 -16.70
N LYS A 146 -6.57 8.66 -16.63
CA LYS A 146 -7.07 9.48 -15.51
C LYS A 146 -7.28 8.71 -14.20
N ASN A 147 -7.06 7.38 -14.20
CA ASN A 147 -7.39 6.50 -13.07
C ASN A 147 -6.24 5.54 -12.69
N SER A 148 -4.99 5.87 -13.02
CA SER A 148 -3.83 5.08 -12.61
C SER A 148 -2.96 5.85 -11.62
N LEU A 149 -2.82 5.31 -10.42
CA LEU A 149 -1.77 5.72 -9.48
C LEU A 149 -0.54 4.84 -9.74
N ILE A 150 0.61 5.47 -9.88
CA ILE A 150 1.86 4.79 -10.23
C ILE A 150 2.64 4.63 -8.92
N CYS A 151 2.85 3.39 -8.49
CA CYS A 151 3.57 3.07 -7.25
C CYS A 151 5.01 2.71 -7.56
N TYR A 152 5.96 3.17 -6.75
CA TYR A 152 7.34 2.72 -6.84
C TYR A 152 7.89 2.47 -5.44
N ALA A 153 8.44 1.29 -5.22
CA ALA A 153 9.36 1.05 -4.12
C ALA A 153 10.78 1.26 -4.69
N PRO A 154 11.56 2.27 -4.24
CA PRO A 154 12.98 2.31 -4.51
C PRO A 154 13.65 0.97 -4.26
N ASP A 155 14.72 0.76 -5.02
CA ASP A 155 15.81 -0.11 -4.62
C ASP A 155 16.24 0.38 -3.24
N THR A 156 15.64 -0.22 -2.22
CA THR A 156 16.15 -0.18 -0.88
C THR A 156 17.37 -1.07 -0.98
N ASP A 157 18.54 -0.43 -1.04
CA ASP A 157 19.80 -1.05 -0.66
C ASP A 157 19.66 -1.42 0.83
N ILE A 158 18.85 -2.44 1.11
CA ILE A 158 18.98 -3.26 2.30
C ILE A 158 20.28 -3.99 2.03
N GLU A 159 21.38 -3.43 2.52
CA GLU A 159 22.65 -4.14 2.57
C GLU A 159 22.38 -5.45 3.32
N PHE A 160 22.31 -6.54 2.56
CA PHE A 160 22.36 -7.88 3.10
C PHE A 160 23.81 -8.12 3.51
N GLU A 161 24.13 -7.89 4.79
CA GLU A 161 25.39 -8.40 5.34
C GLU A 161 25.32 -9.94 5.36
N ASP A 162 25.93 -10.52 4.33
CA ASP A 162 26.56 -11.83 4.25
C ASP A 162 25.63 -13.08 4.25
N GLU A 163 25.80 -13.91 3.22
CA GLU A 163 25.06 -15.15 2.92
C GLU A 163 25.20 -16.28 3.98
N LYS A 164 25.70 -15.99 5.20
CA LYS A 164 26.02 -17.02 6.20
C LYS A 164 25.43 -16.84 7.59
N GLN A 165 24.61 -15.83 7.87
CA GLN A 165 23.95 -15.70 9.18
C GLN A 165 22.47 -15.31 9.01
N GLN A 166 21.58 -16.30 9.00
CA GLN A 166 20.11 -16.15 8.98
C GLN A 166 19.54 -15.61 10.31
N GLN A 167 20.02 -14.46 10.79
CA GLN A 167 19.40 -13.74 11.91
C GLN A 167 19.57 -12.24 11.74
N LEU A 168 18.46 -11.53 11.51
CA LEU A 168 18.34 -10.10 11.75
C LEU A 168 18.85 -9.79 13.17
N ARG A 169 20.01 -9.13 13.25
CA ARG A 169 20.54 -8.46 14.44
C ARG A 169 21.16 -7.15 13.98
N TYR A 170 20.58 -6.02 14.37
CA TYR A 170 21.23 -4.73 14.23
C TYR A 170 22.11 -4.50 15.48
N LYS A 171 23.38 -4.13 15.25
CA LYS A 171 24.33 -3.79 16.31
C LYS A 171 24.04 -2.37 16.81
N ILE A 172 24.22 -2.22 18.12
CA ILE A 172 24.00 -1.06 19.02
C ILE A 172 24.60 0.22 18.46
#